data_AF-A0A530A0D6-F1
#
_entry.id   AF-A0A530A0D6-F1
#
_cell.length_a   1.000
_cell.length_b   1.000
_cell.length_c   1.000
_cell.angle_alpha   90.00
_cell.angle_beta   90.00
_cell.angle_gamma   90.00
#
_symmetry.space_group_name_H-M   'P 1'
#
loop_
_entity.id
_entity.type
_entity.pdbx_description
1 polymer ?
#
loop_
_entity_poly.entity_id
_entity_poly.type
_entity_poly.pdbx_seq_one_letter_code
_entity_poly.pdbx_strand_id
1 'polypeptide(L)'
;LLKGLSAGGAWIEMSTNGRDEILRLAALASAKGIETLECPVTGGVHLAAAGRITALVGGDAALYERHRPAIEAMCARSFLMGPVGSAAVIKVITNMLAFIHLVAAGEALMLAKQGGLDLAQAYHAIVASSGNSFVHETESQLVLNGSYDIGFTMDLALKDLGFALAMGRDFGAPLDLATRVKTIFEQGKRAYGGDAWSTQIVKLLEDQVGTELRAPGFPAKLGL
;
A
#
# COMPACT_ATOMS: atom_id res chain seq x y z
N LEU A 1 15.02 21.87 5.20
CA LEU A 1 14.86 21.65 3.75
C LEU A 1 14.72 22.98 2.99
N LEU A 2 13.59 23.68 3.02
CA LEU A 2 13.35 24.88 2.18
C LEU A 2 14.32 26.06 2.40
N LYS A 3 15.04 26.14 3.53
CA LYS A 3 16.07 27.17 3.77
C LYS A 3 17.35 26.96 2.95
N GLY A 4 17.59 25.75 2.46
CA GLY A 4 18.79 25.39 1.69
C GLY A 4 18.56 25.28 0.18
N LEU A 5 17.34 25.52 -0.30
CA LEU A 5 17.00 25.49 -1.72
C LEU A 5 16.96 26.93 -2.27
N SER A 6 17.58 27.15 -3.43
CA SER A 6 17.50 28.40 -4.17
C SER A 6 16.16 28.51 -4.91
N ALA A 7 15.74 29.75 -5.23
CA ALA A 7 14.61 29.97 -6.14
C ALA A 7 14.85 29.28 -7.49
N GLY A 8 13.80 28.68 -8.07
CA GLY A 8 13.87 27.80 -9.23
C GLY A 8 14.31 26.36 -8.92
N GLY A 9 14.64 26.06 -7.66
CA GLY A 9 14.85 24.70 -7.18
C GLY A 9 13.55 23.90 -7.13
N ALA A 10 13.65 22.58 -7.18
CA ALA A 10 12.52 21.67 -7.06
C ALA A 10 12.65 20.80 -5.80
N TRP A 11 11.54 20.62 -5.08
CA TRP A 11 11.39 19.65 -4.01
C TRP A 11 10.52 18.50 -4.51
N ILE A 12 11.10 17.30 -4.57
CA ILE A 12 10.40 16.06 -4.91
C ILE A 12 10.05 15.36 -3.60
N GLU A 13 8.78 15.41 -3.21
CA GLU A 13 8.30 14.89 -1.94
C GLU A 13 7.82 13.45 -2.08
N MET A 14 8.60 12.49 -1.57
CA MET A 14 8.35 11.05 -1.74
C MET A 14 7.69 10.39 -0.53
N SER A 15 7.44 11.12 0.56
CA SER A 15 6.77 10.55 1.73
C SER A 15 5.27 10.39 1.48
N THR A 16 4.62 9.54 2.26
CA THR A 16 3.16 9.40 2.25
C THR A 16 2.55 10.45 3.17
N ASN A 17 2.06 11.54 2.57
CA ASN A 17 1.36 12.63 3.26
C ASN A 17 -0.14 12.60 2.96
N GLY A 18 -0.97 13.15 3.85
CA GLY A 18 -2.36 13.45 3.53
C GLY A 18 -2.45 14.55 2.46
N ARG A 19 -3.53 14.54 1.67
CA ARG A 19 -3.74 15.49 0.56
C ARG A 19 -3.64 16.97 1.01
N ASP A 20 -4.28 17.30 2.12
CA ASP A 20 -4.28 18.68 2.62
C ASP A 20 -2.89 19.13 3.08
N GLU A 21 -2.13 18.20 3.66
CA GLU A 21 -0.79 18.48 4.14
C GLU A 21 0.18 18.73 2.96
N ILE A 22 0.14 17.90 1.92
CA ILE A 22 0.99 18.14 0.74
C ILE A 22 0.62 19.43 0.01
N LEU A 23 -0.66 19.77 -0.09
CA LEU A 23 -1.12 21.05 -0.66
C LEU A 23 -0.59 22.24 0.17
N ARG A 24 -0.70 22.14 1.50
CA ARG A 24 -0.18 23.17 2.43
C ARG A 24 1.33 23.34 2.28
N LEU A 25 2.09 22.24 2.23
CA LEU A 25 3.54 22.26 2.10
C LEU A 25 3.99 22.78 0.73
N ALA A 26 3.31 22.40 -0.35
CA ALA A 26 3.58 22.91 -1.69
C ALA A 26 3.33 24.43 -1.78
N ALA A 27 2.31 24.95 -1.11
CA ALA A 27 2.08 26.40 -1.03
C ALA A 27 3.23 27.12 -0.30
N LEU A 28 3.75 26.55 0.78
CA LEU A 28 4.91 27.11 1.51
C LEU A 28 6.21 27.08 0.68
N ALA A 29 6.40 26.03 -0.13
CA ALA A 29 7.51 25.95 -1.07
C ALA A 29 7.37 26.99 -2.19
N SER A 30 6.17 27.10 -2.78
CA SER A 30 5.87 28.06 -3.85
C SER A 30 6.09 29.51 -3.41
N ALA A 31 5.72 29.87 -2.17
CA ALA A 31 5.98 31.20 -1.59
C ALA A 31 7.48 31.56 -1.49
N LYS A 32 8.38 30.59 -1.66
CA LYS A 32 9.84 30.76 -1.70
C LYS A 32 10.42 30.60 -3.12
N GLY A 33 9.57 30.51 -4.14
CA GLY A 33 9.99 30.24 -5.52
C GLY A 33 10.52 28.81 -5.72
N ILE A 34 10.10 27.86 -4.89
CA ILE A 34 10.48 26.45 -4.98
C ILE A 34 9.33 25.68 -5.62
N GLU A 35 9.62 24.95 -6.69
CA GLU A 35 8.68 24.09 -7.38
C GLU A 35 8.51 22.76 -6.61
N THR A 36 7.32 22.16 -6.64
CA THR A 36 7.04 20.93 -5.89
C THR A 36 6.50 19.84 -6.81
N LEU A 37 7.09 18.65 -6.73
CA LEU A 37 6.49 17.41 -7.22
C LEU A 37 6.14 16.55 -6.01
N GLU A 38 4.88 16.16 -5.90
CA GLU A 38 4.46 15.06 -5.04
C GLU A 38 4.83 13.75 -5.75
N CYS A 39 5.52 12.82 -5.08
CA CYS A 39 6.04 11.60 -5.70
C CYS A 39 6.06 10.39 -4.75
N PRO A 40 4.96 10.05 -4.04
CA PRO A 40 4.90 8.84 -3.24
C PRO A 40 5.11 7.58 -4.09
N VAL A 41 5.67 6.54 -3.46
CA VAL A 41 6.00 5.28 -4.13
C VAL A 41 5.13 4.12 -3.66
N THR A 42 4.99 3.10 -4.50
CA THR A 42 4.26 1.86 -4.20
C THR A 42 4.98 0.63 -4.75
N GLY A 43 4.74 -0.53 -4.14
CA GLY A 43 5.41 -1.80 -4.45
C GLY A 43 6.16 -2.46 -3.28
N GLY A 44 6.27 -1.79 -2.13
CA GLY A 44 6.91 -2.34 -0.93
C GLY A 44 8.44 -2.22 -0.93
N VAL A 45 9.03 -2.46 0.24
CA VAL A 45 10.48 -2.29 0.48
C VAL A 45 11.35 -3.20 -0.38
N HIS A 46 10.83 -4.39 -0.71
CA HIS A 46 11.52 -5.37 -1.53
C HIS A 46 11.71 -4.89 -2.98
N LEU A 47 10.67 -4.29 -3.59
CA LEU A 47 10.81 -3.67 -4.90
C LEU A 47 11.66 -2.39 -4.85
N ALA A 48 11.66 -1.66 -3.73
CA ALA A 48 12.43 -0.42 -3.62
C ALA A 48 13.92 -0.70 -3.73
N ALA A 49 14.40 -1.72 -3.02
CA ALA A 49 15.80 -2.11 -3.03
C ALA A 49 16.25 -2.69 -4.38
N ALA A 50 15.34 -3.23 -5.18
CA ALA A 50 15.60 -3.67 -6.54
C ALA A 50 15.44 -2.55 -7.61
N GLY A 51 15.11 -1.31 -7.21
CA GLY A 51 14.82 -0.23 -8.16
C GLY A 51 13.55 -0.46 -8.99
N ARG A 52 12.63 -1.29 -8.50
CA ARG A 52 11.42 -1.75 -9.21
C ARG A 52 10.12 -1.15 -8.67
N ILE A 53 10.19 -0.20 -7.74
CA ILE A 53 9.01 0.53 -7.26
C ILE A 53 8.37 1.36 -8.36
N THR A 54 7.09 1.66 -8.15
CA THR A 54 6.34 2.59 -8.98
C THR A 54 6.20 3.94 -8.27
N ALA A 55 6.55 5.02 -8.97
CA ALA A 55 6.30 6.38 -8.53
C ALA A 55 4.92 6.86 -9.03
N LEU A 56 4.15 7.45 -8.12
CA LEU A 56 2.89 8.14 -8.42
C LEU A 56 3.16 9.63 -8.28
N VAL A 57 3.05 10.40 -9.36
CA VAL A 57 3.51 11.79 -9.40
C VAL A 57 2.32 12.75 -9.48
N GLY A 58 2.33 13.79 -8.66
CA GLY A 58 1.39 14.91 -8.71
C GLY A 58 2.15 16.22 -8.85
N GLY A 59 1.81 17.02 -9.85
CA GLY A 59 2.46 18.32 -10.07
C GLY A 59 2.39 18.80 -11.51
N ASP A 60 3.21 19.79 -11.81
CA ASP A 60 3.33 20.34 -13.16
C ASP A 60 3.97 19.33 -14.13
N ALA A 61 3.42 19.24 -15.35
CA ALA A 61 3.88 18.26 -16.33
C ALA A 61 5.29 18.57 -16.86
N ALA A 62 5.64 19.84 -17.07
CA ALA A 62 6.97 20.22 -17.54
C ALA A 62 8.03 19.97 -16.44
N LEU A 63 7.67 20.24 -15.18
CA LEU A 63 8.49 19.92 -14.03
C LEU A 63 8.71 18.41 -13.89
N TYR A 64 7.66 17.60 -14.06
CA TYR A 64 7.77 16.15 -14.08
C TYR A 64 8.70 15.66 -15.18
N GLU A 65 8.51 16.11 -16.43
CA GLU A 65 9.38 15.74 -17.55
C GLU A 65 10.86 16.08 -17.30
N ARG A 66 11.12 17.25 -16.68
CA ARG A 66 12.47 17.70 -16.31
C ARG A 66 13.16 16.76 -15.32
N HIS A 67 12.40 16.20 -14.37
CA HIS A 67 12.93 15.34 -13.29
C HIS A 67 12.68 13.85 -13.49
N ARG A 68 11.92 13.45 -14.53
CA ARG A 68 11.62 12.05 -14.84
C ARG A 68 12.87 11.16 -14.89
N PRO A 69 14.00 11.56 -15.52
CA PRO A 69 15.20 10.72 -15.52
C PRO A 69 15.72 10.36 -14.13
N ALA A 70 15.61 11.28 -13.15
CA ALA A 70 16.01 11.02 -11.77
C ALA A 70 15.01 10.11 -11.05
N ILE A 71 13.71 10.27 -11.32
CA ILE A 71 12.65 9.41 -10.76
C ILE A 71 12.79 7.98 -11.29
N GLU A 72 12.98 7.81 -12.60
CA GLU A 72 13.11 6.51 -13.25
C GLU A 72 14.46 5.83 -12.99
N ALA A 73 15.46 6.55 -12.48
CA ALA A 73 16.68 5.93 -11.96
C ALA A 73 16.44 5.12 -10.67
N MET A 74 15.34 5.38 -9.95
CA MET A 74 14.98 4.70 -8.70
C MET A 74 13.71 3.84 -8.83
N CYS A 75 12.92 4.06 -9.89
CA CYS A 75 11.61 3.45 -10.07
C CYS A 75 11.53 2.77 -11.44
N ALA A 76 10.95 1.57 -11.50
CA ALA A 76 10.72 0.90 -12.77
C ALA A 76 9.67 1.62 -13.63
N ARG A 77 8.75 2.35 -12.99
CA ARG A 77 7.66 3.09 -13.65
C ARG A 77 7.35 4.37 -12.89
N SER A 78 6.93 5.39 -13.62
CA SER A 78 6.41 6.64 -13.04
C SER A 78 5.17 7.11 -13.81
N PHE A 79 4.18 7.65 -13.08
CA PHE A 79 2.90 8.06 -13.65
C PHE A 79 2.52 9.45 -13.14
N LEU A 80 2.30 10.40 -14.05
CA LEU A 80 1.75 11.70 -13.71
C LEU A 80 0.22 11.62 -13.56
N MET A 81 -0.26 11.86 -12.36
CA MET A 81 -1.67 11.72 -11.94
C MET A 81 -2.47 13.01 -12.03
N GLY A 82 -1.82 14.11 -12.42
CA GLY A 82 -2.40 15.45 -12.46
C GLY A 82 -1.67 16.40 -11.50
N PRO A 83 -2.34 17.46 -11.01
CA PRO A 83 -1.71 18.46 -10.15
C PRO A 83 -1.30 17.89 -8.79
N VAL A 84 -0.56 18.70 -8.00
CA VAL A 84 -0.21 18.35 -6.61
C VAL A 84 -1.48 17.98 -5.82
N GLY A 85 -1.40 16.89 -5.07
CA GLY A 85 -2.51 16.28 -4.33
C GLY A 85 -3.15 15.11 -5.06
N SER A 86 -2.98 14.97 -6.38
CA SER A 86 -3.47 13.81 -7.13
C SER A 86 -2.76 12.52 -6.74
N ALA A 87 -1.47 12.56 -6.40
CA ALA A 87 -0.74 11.34 -6.06
C ALA A 87 -1.19 10.77 -4.70
N ALA A 88 -1.49 11.64 -3.72
CA ALA A 88 -2.10 11.24 -2.45
C ALA A 88 -3.43 10.50 -2.67
N VAL A 89 -4.28 10.99 -3.59
CA VAL A 89 -5.56 10.35 -3.89
C VAL A 89 -5.35 8.94 -4.44
N ILE A 90 -4.56 8.78 -5.51
CA ILE A 90 -4.35 7.44 -6.09
C ILE A 90 -3.60 6.51 -5.11
N LYS A 91 -2.67 7.04 -4.30
CA LYS A 91 -1.95 6.25 -3.30
C LYS A 91 -2.92 5.64 -2.30
N VAL A 92 -3.84 6.44 -1.75
CA VAL A 92 -4.88 5.97 -0.83
C VAL A 92 -5.76 4.91 -1.49
N ILE A 93 -6.13 5.08 -2.76
CA ILE A 93 -6.91 4.07 -3.51
C ILE A 93 -6.14 2.75 -3.64
N THR A 94 -4.85 2.79 -4.00
CA THR A 94 -4.04 1.56 -4.14
C THR A 94 -3.84 0.83 -2.81
N ASN A 95 -3.64 1.55 -1.71
CA ASN A 95 -3.53 0.94 -0.38
C ASN A 95 -4.88 0.36 0.08
N MET A 96 -6.00 1.06 -0.16
CA MET A 96 -7.34 0.53 0.09
C MET A 96 -7.56 -0.81 -0.61
N LEU A 97 -7.21 -0.91 -1.90
CA LEU A 97 -7.30 -2.18 -2.65
C LEU A 97 -6.39 -3.25 -2.03
N ALA A 98 -5.18 -2.90 -1.63
CA ALA A 98 -4.26 -3.86 -1.00
C ALA A 98 -4.86 -4.47 0.28
N PHE A 99 -5.46 -3.66 1.15
CA PHE A 99 -6.08 -4.17 2.39
C PHE A 99 -7.33 -5.01 2.11
N ILE A 100 -8.13 -4.64 1.11
CA ILE A 100 -9.29 -5.44 0.69
C ILE A 100 -8.82 -6.80 0.15
N HIS A 101 -7.82 -6.82 -0.73
CA HIS A 101 -7.27 -8.05 -1.28
C HIS A 101 -6.64 -8.93 -0.19
N LEU A 102 -6.01 -8.36 0.83
CA LEU A 102 -5.41 -9.11 1.92
C LEU A 102 -6.46 -9.90 2.72
N VAL A 103 -7.56 -9.23 3.10
CA VAL A 103 -8.68 -9.89 3.79
C VAL A 103 -9.31 -10.96 2.89
N ALA A 104 -9.59 -10.61 1.63
CA ALA A 104 -10.20 -11.54 0.67
C ALA A 104 -9.31 -12.77 0.40
N ALA A 105 -7.99 -12.58 0.27
CA ALA A 105 -7.03 -13.68 0.09
C ALA A 105 -6.98 -14.59 1.32
N GLY A 106 -7.01 -14.01 2.53
CA GLY A 106 -7.11 -14.78 3.77
C GLY A 106 -8.37 -15.65 3.84
N GLU A 107 -9.53 -15.07 3.51
CA GLU A 107 -10.80 -15.81 3.45
C GLU A 107 -10.77 -16.92 2.38
N ALA A 108 -10.24 -16.65 1.19
CA ALA A 108 -10.12 -17.62 0.11
C ALA A 108 -9.19 -18.79 0.47
N LEU A 109 -8.03 -18.51 1.07
CA LEU A 109 -7.10 -19.53 1.54
C LEU A 109 -7.69 -20.35 2.69
N MET A 110 -8.46 -19.73 3.60
CA MET A 110 -9.18 -20.44 4.65
C MET A 110 -10.24 -21.37 4.07
N LEU A 111 -11.01 -20.91 3.08
CA LEU A 111 -11.97 -21.76 2.38
C LEU A 111 -11.29 -22.94 1.69
N ALA A 112 -10.15 -22.71 1.03
CA ALA A 112 -9.37 -23.78 0.43
C ALA A 112 -8.89 -24.80 1.48
N LYS A 113 -8.38 -24.33 2.62
CA LYS A 113 -7.92 -25.19 3.73
C LYS A 113 -9.06 -26.03 4.31
N GLN A 114 -10.20 -25.41 4.62
CA GLN A 114 -11.38 -26.08 5.16
C GLN A 114 -12.01 -27.05 4.14
N GLY A 115 -11.91 -26.73 2.86
CA GLY A 115 -12.30 -27.61 1.75
C GLY A 115 -11.34 -28.79 1.51
N GLY A 116 -10.24 -28.89 2.27
CA GLY A 116 -9.29 -30.00 2.17
C GLY A 116 -8.27 -29.87 1.03
N LEU A 117 -8.11 -28.68 0.44
CA LEU A 117 -7.09 -28.46 -0.59
C LEU A 117 -5.69 -28.30 0.01
N ASP A 118 -4.69 -28.71 -0.76
CA ASP A 118 -3.30 -28.33 -0.49
C ASP A 118 -3.12 -26.81 -0.69
N LEU A 119 -2.59 -26.14 0.33
CA LEU A 119 -2.49 -24.68 0.35
C LEU A 119 -1.45 -24.14 -0.64
N ALA A 120 -0.37 -24.87 -0.91
CA ALA A 120 0.62 -24.44 -1.90
C ALA A 120 0.03 -24.54 -3.32
N GLN A 121 -0.68 -25.63 -3.61
CA GLN A 121 -1.39 -25.80 -4.87
C GLN A 121 -2.51 -24.76 -5.03
N ALA A 122 -3.26 -24.47 -3.97
CA ALA A 122 -4.30 -23.42 -3.97
C ALA A 122 -3.70 -22.04 -4.24
N TYR A 123 -2.57 -21.71 -3.60
CA TYR A 123 -1.84 -20.48 -3.86
C TYR A 123 -1.49 -20.33 -5.35
N HIS A 124 -0.86 -21.34 -5.95
CA HIS A 124 -0.46 -21.31 -7.36
C HIS A 124 -1.65 -21.27 -8.32
N ALA A 125 -2.73 -21.98 -7.99
CA ALA A 125 -3.96 -21.95 -8.77
C ALA A 125 -4.59 -20.54 -8.78
N ILE A 126 -4.61 -19.85 -7.64
CA ILE A 126 -5.10 -18.47 -7.54
C ILE A 126 -4.20 -17.52 -8.34
N VAL A 127 -2.87 -17.65 -8.25
CA VAL A 127 -1.91 -16.85 -9.05
C VAL A 127 -2.20 -16.95 -10.55
N ALA A 128 -2.54 -18.15 -11.03
CA ALA A 128 -2.86 -18.40 -12.43
C ALA A 128 -4.31 -18.05 -12.82
N SER A 129 -5.11 -17.47 -11.92
CA SER A 129 -6.53 -17.21 -12.12
C SER A 129 -6.86 -15.71 -12.23
N SER A 130 -8.09 -15.40 -12.62
CA SER A 130 -8.63 -14.04 -12.58
C SER A 130 -8.84 -13.50 -11.15
N GLY A 131 -8.75 -14.35 -10.12
CA GLY A 131 -8.81 -13.96 -8.71
C GLY A 131 -7.46 -13.50 -8.15
N ASN A 132 -6.40 -13.49 -8.97
CA ASN A 132 -5.08 -13.07 -8.53
C ASN A 132 -5.02 -11.56 -8.19
N SER A 133 -4.09 -11.21 -7.30
CA SER A 133 -3.70 -9.83 -7.03
C SER A 133 -2.22 -9.78 -6.64
N PHE A 134 -1.60 -8.60 -6.76
CA PHE A 134 -0.25 -8.39 -6.23
C PHE A 134 -0.15 -8.86 -4.78
N VAL A 135 -1.18 -8.58 -3.97
CA VAL A 135 -1.20 -8.93 -2.55
C VAL A 135 -1.23 -10.44 -2.32
N HIS A 136 -1.90 -11.18 -3.18
CA HIS A 136 -1.84 -12.64 -3.12
C HIS A 136 -0.45 -13.15 -3.50
N GLU A 137 0.16 -12.59 -4.55
CA GLU A 137 1.53 -12.93 -4.94
C GLU A 137 2.59 -12.52 -3.90
N THR A 138 2.30 -11.61 -2.97
CA THR A 138 3.25 -11.16 -1.94
C THR A 138 2.84 -11.58 -0.53
N GLU A 139 1.82 -10.96 0.07
CA GLU A 139 1.45 -11.14 1.47
C GLU A 139 1.00 -12.58 1.77
N SER A 140 0.29 -13.26 0.85
CA SER A 140 -0.13 -14.65 1.09
C SER A 140 1.06 -15.58 1.30
N GLN A 141 2.22 -15.31 0.70
CA GLN A 141 3.43 -16.10 0.95
C GLN A 141 3.87 -16.01 2.41
N LEU A 142 3.84 -14.80 2.99
CA LEU A 142 4.24 -14.56 4.38
C LEU A 142 3.21 -15.15 5.37
N VAL A 143 1.93 -15.14 5.00
CA VAL A 143 0.87 -15.82 5.76
C VAL A 143 1.09 -17.33 5.75
N LEU A 144 1.33 -17.92 4.57
CA LEU A 144 1.55 -19.35 4.40
C LEU A 144 2.84 -19.84 5.08
N ASN A 145 3.85 -18.97 5.18
CA ASN A 145 5.03 -19.22 6.01
C ASN A 145 4.73 -19.10 7.52
N GLY A 146 3.85 -18.16 7.91
CA GLY A 146 3.55 -17.82 9.31
C GLY A 146 4.43 -16.71 9.88
N SER A 147 5.23 -16.01 9.07
CA SER A 147 6.02 -14.86 9.53
C SER A 147 5.20 -13.58 9.67
N TYR A 148 4.22 -13.39 8.77
CA TYR A 148 3.44 -12.16 8.62
C TYR A 148 4.30 -10.89 8.43
N ASP A 149 5.60 -10.99 8.21
CA ASP A 149 6.50 -9.82 8.19
C ASP A 149 6.48 -9.12 6.82
N ILE A 150 5.50 -8.23 6.63
CA ILE A 150 5.37 -7.38 5.43
C ILE A 150 6.04 -6.01 5.62
N GLY A 151 6.52 -5.69 6.83
CA GLY A 151 7.08 -4.37 7.16
C GLY A 151 6.05 -3.23 7.15
N PHE A 152 4.77 -3.54 7.35
CA PHE A 152 3.68 -2.56 7.40
C PHE A 152 2.74 -2.88 8.56
N THR A 153 2.48 -1.91 9.45
CA THR A 153 1.77 -2.16 10.71
C THR A 153 0.26 -1.96 10.59
N MET A 154 -0.48 -2.52 11.55
CA MET A 154 -1.92 -2.30 11.73
C MET A 154 -2.28 -0.82 11.85
N ASP A 155 -1.48 -0.03 12.57
CA ASP A 155 -1.71 1.41 12.72
C ASP A 155 -1.55 2.18 11.42
N LEU A 156 -0.56 1.83 10.60
CA LEU A 156 -0.41 2.41 9.27
C LEU A 156 -1.57 2.03 8.36
N ALA A 157 -2.04 0.78 8.41
CA ALA A 157 -3.19 0.32 7.63
C ALA A 157 -4.49 1.03 8.03
N LEU A 158 -4.74 1.16 9.34
CA LEU A 158 -5.93 1.86 9.85
C LEU A 158 -5.92 3.35 9.53
N LYS A 159 -4.74 3.99 9.55
CA LYS A 159 -4.57 5.37 9.11
C LYS A 159 -4.98 5.53 7.64
N ASP A 160 -4.46 4.68 6.76
CA ASP A 160 -4.72 4.76 5.32
C ASP A 160 -6.17 4.40 4.94
N LEU A 161 -6.77 3.41 5.62
CA LEU A 161 -8.21 3.14 5.52
C LEU A 161 -9.05 4.34 6.01
N GLY A 162 -8.57 5.05 7.03
CA GLY A 162 -9.17 6.31 7.49
C GLY A 162 -9.19 7.37 6.39
N PHE A 163 -8.08 7.55 5.67
CA PHE A 163 -8.01 8.46 4.53
C PHE A 163 -8.96 8.04 3.40
N ALA A 164 -9.02 6.74 3.06
CA ALA A 164 -9.90 6.24 2.02
C ALA A 164 -11.38 6.54 2.33
N LEU A 165 -11.83 6.25 3.55
CA LEU A 165 -13.21 6.51 3.96
C LEU A 165 -13.54 8.00 4.06
N ALA A 166 -12.57 8.85 4.41
CA ALA A 166 -12.74 10.29 4.36
C ALA A 166 -12.94 10.79 2.92
N MET A 167 -12.05 10.38 1.99
CA MET A 167 -12.17 10.71 0.56
C MET A 167 -13.49 10.20 -0.04
N GLY A 168 -13.94 9.00 0.34
CA GLY A 168 -15.24 8.47 -0.09
C GLY A 168 -16.40 9.41 0.29
N ARG A 169 -16.39 9.95 1.50
CA ARG A 169 -17.40 10.95 1.93
C ARG A 169 -17.27 12.25 1.13
N ASP A 170 -16.06 12.76 0.99
CA ASP A 170 -15.81 14.04 0.33
C ASP A 170 -16.15 14.01 -1.17
N PHE A 171 -15.92 12.87 -1.82
CA PHE A 171 -16.17 12.67 -3.26
C PHE A 171 -17.56 12.09 -3.56
N GLY A 172 -18.36 11.77 -2.54
CA GLY A 172 -19.68 11.16 -2.70
C GLY A 172 -19.63 9.71 -3.21
N ALA A 173 -18.54 8.99 -2.95
CA ALA A 173 -18.36 7.59 -3.32
C ALA A 173 -18.57 6.68 -2.08
N PRO A 174 -19.63 5.85 -2.03
CA PRO A 174 -19.81 4.89 -0.95
C PRO A 174 -18.77 3.76 -1.04
N LEU A 175 -18.08 3.46 0.07
CA LEU A 175 -16.99 2.48 0.13
C LEU A 175 -17.32 1.32 1.08
N ASP A 176 -18.21 0.44 0.66
CA ASP A 176 -18.75 -0.64 1.50
C ASP A 176 -17.68 -1.64 1.96
N LEU A 177 -16.88 -2.15 1.02
CA LEU A 177 -15.81 -3.11 1.33
C LEU A 177 -14.75 -2.50 2.25
N ALA A 178 -14.31 -1.28 1.96
CA ALA A 178 -13.31 -0.59 2.78
C ALA A 178 -13.82 -0.37 4.23
N THR A 179 -15.12 -0.10 4.39
CA THR A 179 -15.75 0.06 5.72
C THR A 179 -15.71 -1.24 6.52
N ARG A 180 -16.03 -2.36 5.88
CA ARG A 180 -15.96 -3.69 6.50
C ARG A 180 -14.52 -4.08 6.83
N VAL A 181 -13.61 -3.88 5.88
CA VAL A 181 -12.17 -4.17 6.07
C VAL A 181 -11.61 -3.34 7.22
N LYS A 182 -11.93 -2.04 7.31
CA LYS A 182 -11.52 -1.22 8.47
C LYS A 182 -12.00 -1.81 9.79
N THR A 183 -13.23 -2.31 9.85
CA THR A 183 -13.78 -2.94 11.06
C THR A 183 -12.99 -4.19 11.45
N ILE A 184 -12.63 -5.02 10.46
CA ILE A 184 -11.80 -6.21 10.67
C ILE A 184 -10.41 -5.78 11.18
N PHE A 185 -9.78 -4.79 10.55
CA PHE A 185 -8.47 -4.26 10.99
C PHE A 185 -8.50 -3.69 12.41
N GLU A 186 -9.59 -3.03 12.83
CA GLU A 186 -9.75 -2.59 14.21
C GLU A 186 -9.86 -3.76 15.19
N GLN A 187 -10.49 -4.87 14.80
CA GLN A 187 -10.49 -6.10 15.60
C GLN A 187 -9.08 -6.67 15.70
N GLY A 188 -8.34 -6.71 14.59
CA GLY A 188 -6.93 -7.12 14.58
C GLY A 188 -6.06 -6.26 15.50
N LYS A 189 -6.20 -4.94 15.45
CA LYS A 189 -5.51 -4.02 16.38
C LYS A 189 -5.87 -4.29 17.84
N ARG A 190 -7.13 -4.57 18.16
CA ARG A 190 -7.54 -4.92 19.53
C ARG A 190 -6.93 -6.24 20.00
N ALA A 191 -6.76 -7.20 19.08
CA ALA A 191 -6.20 -8.52 19.40
C ALA A 191 -4.67 -8.52 19.53
N TYR A 192 -3.96 -7.79 18.65
CA TYR A 192 -2.50 -7.91 18.51
C TYR A 192 -1.72 -6.62 18.74
N GLY A 193 -2.40 -5.48 18.90
CA GLY A 193 -1.78 -4.16 19.04
C GLY A 193 -1.55 -3.44 17.71
N GLY A 194 -1.23 -2.14 17.80
CA GLY A 194 -1.04 -1.27 16.63
C GLY A 194 0.26 -1.52 15.86
N ASP A 195 1.30 -2.00 16.56
CA ASP A 195 2.62 -2.31 16.01
C ASP A 195 2.68 -3.68 15.32
N ALA A 196 1.64 -4.50 15.46
CA ALA A 196 1.53 -5.79 14.77
C ALA A 196 1.48 -5.58 13.25
N TRP A 197 2.03 -6.54 12.49
CA TRP A 197 1.99 -6.49 11.04
C TRP A 197 0.56 -6.60 10.50
N SER A 198 0.24 -5.83 9.46
CA SER A 198 -1.09 -5.77 8.87
C SER A 198 -1.60 -7.12 8.36
N THR A 199 -0.71 -7.99 7.89
CA THR A 199 -1.00 -9.38 7.46
C THR A 199 -1.47 -10.30 8.59
N GLN A 200 -1.22 -9.95 9.86
CA GLN A 200 -1.86 -10.65 10.99
C GLN A 200 -3.38 -10.48 11.01
N ILE A 201 -3.95 -9.66 10.13
CA ILE A 201 -5.39 -9.66 9.90
C ILE A 201 -5.90 -11.01 9.40
N VAL A 202 -5.08 -11.76 8.64
CA VAL A 202 -5.40 -13.13 8.25
C VAL A 202 -5.22 -14.08 9.43
N LYS A 203 -4.24 -13.81 10.31
CA LYS A 203 -4.09 -14.54 11.58
C LYS A 203 -5.32 -14.42 12.48
N LEU A 204 -5.99 -13.26 12.48
CA LEU A 204 -7.24 -13.10 13.20
C LEU A 204 -8.28 -14.15 12.77
N LEU A 205 -8.38 -14.42 11.46
CA LEU A 205 -9.27 -15.46 10.94
C LEU A 205 -8.80 -16.86 11.36
N GLU A 206 -7.50 -17.15 11.29
CA GLU A 206 -6.94 -18.43 11.77
C GLU A 206 -7.29 -18.69 13.24
N ASP A 207 -7.14 -17.68 14.10
CA ASP A 207 -7.42 -17.76 15.53
C ASP A 207 -8.92 -17.93 15.80
N GLN A 208 -9.79 -17.27 15.03
CA GLN A 208 -11.24 -17.39 15.16
C GLN A 208 -11.76 -18.80 14.85
N VAL A 209 -11.14 -19.50 13.89
CA VAL A 209 -11.57 -20.83 13.46
C VAL A 209 -10.65 -21.96 13.97
N GLY A 210 -9.61 -21.63 14.73
CA GLY A 210 -8.64 -22.58 15.27
C GLY A 210 -7.89 -23.37 14.19
N THR A 211 -7.64 -22.77 13.01
CA THR A 211 -6.98 -23.44 11.88
C THR A 211 -5.88 -22.55 11.31
N GLU A 212 -4.66 -23.07 11.24
CA GLU A 212 -3.54 -22.35 10.62
C GLU A 212 -3.45 -22.59 9.11
N LEU A 213 -3.11 -21.53 8.39
CA LEU A 213 -2.73 -21.47 6.99
C LEU A 213 -1.21 -21.61 6.90
N ARG A 214 -0.70 -22.83 7.06
CA ARG A 214 0.72 -23.14 6.86
C ARG A 214 0.93 -24.02 5.64
N ALA A 215 1.93 -23.67 4.83
CA ALA A 215 2.39 -24.48 3.71
C ALA A 215 3.92 -24.40 3.56
N PRO A 216 4.60 -25.51 3.23
CA PRO A 216 6.04 -25.50 3.00
C PRO A 216 6.39 -24.72 1.72
N GLY A 217 7.65 -24.27 1.60
CA GLY A 217 8.17 -23.65 0.39
C GLY A 217 7.94 -22.14 0.27
N PHE A 218 7.24 -21.51 1.22
CA PHE A 218 7.06 -20.07 1.26
C PHE A 218 8.11 -19.36 2.13
N PRO A 219 8.59 -18.17 1.73
CA PRO A 219 9.63 -17.44 2.43
C PRO A 219 9.12 -16.73 3.68
N ALA A 220 9.99 -16.56 4.68
CA ALA A 220 9.68 -15.79 5.89
C ALA A 220 9.77 -14.26 5.67
N LYS A 221 10.43 -13.83 4.59
CA LYS A 221 10.54 -12.43 4.17
C LYS A 221 10.48 -12.36 2.65
N LEU A 222 9.83 -11.34 2.11
CA LEU A 222 9.87 -11.12 0.66
C LEU A 222 11.31 -10.80 0.23
N GLY A 223 11.77 -11.47 -0.83
CA GLY A 223 13.15 -11.34 -1.31
C GLY A 223 13.46 -9.96 -1.89
N LEU A 224 14.74 -9.58 -1.81
CA LEU A 224 15.37 -8.53 -2.63
C LEU A 224 15.55 -9.03 -4.07
#